data_AF-A0A3D3DHJ5-F1
#
_entry.id   AF-A0A3D3DHJ5-F1
#
_cell.length_a   1.000
_cell.length_b   1.000
_cell.length_c   1.000
_cell.angle_alpha   90.00
_cell.angle_beta   90.00
_cell.angle_gamma   90.00
#
_symmetry.space_group_name_H-M   'P 1'
#
loop_
_entity.id
_entity.type
_entity.pdbx_description
1 polymer ?
#
loop_
_entity_poly.entity_id
_entity_poly.type
_entity_poly.pdbx_seq_one_letter_code
_entity_poly.pdbx_strand_id
1 'polypeptide(L)'
;MSAEAQEISQLVRAVFRAWDQDGMAFLILRNYEGLPDFTTNDIDVLVAPGQRRRAEQTLVAAAREAGFRLHNRAEFMPVALYLSSRRSHAQAHFDLFDASKWRAFDFLGCQGFLERRVRRELFAVPHPADEA
;
A
#
# COMPACT_ATOMS: atom_id res chain seq x y z
N MET A 1 0.62 -19.35 11.64
CA MET A 1 0.99 -17.93 11.54
C MET A 1 1.32 -17.43 12.94
N SER A 2 2.33 -16.57 13.09
CA SER A 2 2.60 -15.92 14.37
C SER A 2 1.52 -14.87 14.68
N ALA A 3 1.43 -14.43 15.94
CA ALA A 3 0.50 -13.37 16.33
C ALA A 3 0.79 -12.06 15.58
N GLU A 4 2.08 -11.73 15.37
CA GLU A 4 2.50 -10.55 14.62
C GLU A 4 2.04 -10.61 13.16
N ALA A 5 2.19 -11.75 12.50
CA ALA A 5 1.74 -11.94 11.12
C ALA A 5 0.22 -11.75 10.99
N GLN A 6 -0.54 -12.19 11.99
CA GLN A 6 -1.98 -12.02 12.02
C GLN A 6 -2.39 -10.55 12.24
N GLU A 7 -1.70 -9.82 13.10
CA GLU A 7 -1.90 -8.37 13.27
C GLU A 7 -1.59 -7.60 11.98
N ILE A 8 -0.48 -7.93 11.30
CA ILE A 8 -0.12 -7.32 10.02
C ILE A 8 -1.18 -7.62 8.96
N SER A 9 -1.66 -8.87 8.87
CA SER A 9 -2.73 -9.21 7.94
C SER A 9 -4.01 -8.41 8.19
N GLN A 10 -4.42 -8.25 9.46
CA GLN A 10 -5.58 -7.44 9.83
C GLN A 10 -5.38 -5.97 9.45
N LEU A 11 -4.21 -5.41 9.69
CA LEU A 11 -3.85 -4.05 9.27
C LEU A 11 -3.97 -3.90 7.75
N VAL A 12 -3.36 -4.78 6.96
CA VAL A 12 -3.41 -4.71 5.49
C VAL A 12 -4.84 -4.78 4.98
N ARG A 13 -5.64 -5.72 5.51
CA ARG A 13 -7.07 -5.84 5.16
C ARG A 13 -7.85 -4.58 5.51
N ALA A 14 -7.59 -3.97 6.67
CA ALA A 14 -8.25 -2.73 7.09
C ALA A 14 -7.90 -1.57 6.15
N VAL A 15 -6.62 -1.39 5.82
CA VAL A 15 -6.15 -0.34 4.90
C VAL A 15 -6.76 -0.51 3.51
N PHE A 16 -6.72 -1.72 2.95
CA PHE A 16 -7.25 -1.97 1.60
C PHE A 16 -8.75 -1.75 1.51
N ARG A 17 -9.51 -2.18 2.54
CA ARG A 17 -10.95 -1.90 2.61
C ARG A 17 -11.24 -0.42 2.76
N ALA A 18 -10.46 0.30 3.57
CA ALA A 18 -10.64 1.74 3.75
C ALA A 18 -10.41 2.50 2.44
N TRP A 19 -9.37 2.15 1.67
CA TRP A 19 -9.15 2.74 0.34
C TRP A 19 -10.25 2.38 -0.66
N ASP A 20 -10.73 1.14 -0.66
CA ASP A 20 -11.82 0.71 -1.53
C ASP A 20 -13.13 1.46 -1.23
N GLN A 21 -13.48 1.60 0.05
CA GLN A 21 -14.65 2.37 0.51
C GLN A 21 -14.54 3.86 0.20
N ASP A 22 -13.32 4.40 0.20
CA ASP A 22 -13.03 5.79 -0.13
C ASP A 22 -13.01 6.05 -1.66
N GLY A 23 -13.26 5.00 -2.47
CA GLY A 23 -13.28 5.08 -3.94
C GLY A 23 -11.89 5.28 -4.55
N MET A 24 -10.84 4.88 -3.83
CA MET A 24 -9.46 5.11 -4.24
C MET A 24 -8.98 4.05 -5.21
N ALA A 25 -8.47 4.48 -6.36
CA ALA A 25 -7.77 3.58 -7.26
C ALA A 25 -6.33 3.38 -6.77
N PHE A 26 -5.98 2.15 -6.43
CA PHE A 26 -4.63 1.78 -5.99
C PHE A 26 -4.18 0.45 -6.60
N LEU A 27 -2.86 0.26 -6.63
CA LEU A 27 -2.15 -0.86 -7.25
C LEU A 27 -0.99 -1.28 -6.35
N ILE A 28 -0.90 -2.56 -6.00
CA ILE A 28 0.25 -3.09 -5.25
C ILE A 28 1.32 -3.52 -6.24
N LEU A 29 2.50 -2.91 -6.17
CA LEU A 29 3.48 -2.99 -7.26
C LEU A 29 4.29 -4.29 -7.30
N ARG A 30 4.58 -4.89 -6.15
CA ARG A 30 5.42 -6.09 -6.02
C ARG A 30 5.16 -6.82 -4.70
N ASN A 31 5.73 -8.01 -4.56
CA ASN A 31 5.68 -8.82 -3.33
C ASN A 31 4.25 -9.09 -2.84
N TYR A 32 3.28 -9.13 -3.75
CA TYR A 32 1.85 -9.15 -3.45
C TYR A 32 1.27 -10.57 -3.36
N GLU A 33 2.07 -11.61 -3.60
CA GLU A 33 1.64 -13.00 -3.72
C GLU A 33 1.05 -13.54 -2.41
N GLY A 34 1.63 -13.13 -1.27
CA GLY A 34 1.14 -13.50 0.05
C GLY A 34 0.03 -12.58 0.59
N LEU A 35 -0.24 -11.44 -0.06
CA LEU A 35 -1.16 -10.46 0.47
C LEU A 35 -2.63 -10.90 0.30
N PRO A 36 -3.51 -10.56 1.26
CA PRO A 36 -3.22 -9.80 2.48
C PRO A 36 -2.86 -10.71 3.68
N ASP A 37 -2.70 -12.01 3.50
CA ASP A 37 -2.54 -12.98 4.58
C ASP A 37 -1.13 -13.01 5.18
N PHE A 38 -0.13 -12.65 4.38
CA PHE A 38 1.26 -12.69 4.78
C PHE A 38 2.12 -11.70 4.00
N THR A 39 3.03 -11.03 4.71
CA THR A 39 4.16 -10.31 4.12
C THR A 39 5.30 -10.22 5.14
N THR A 40 6.54 -10.26 4.63
CA THR A 40 7.76 -9.86 5.36
C THR A 40 8.41 -8.63 4.75
N ASN A 41 7.83 -8.13 3.65
CA ASN A 41 8.36 -7.05 2.84
C ASN A 41 7.49 -5.80 3.01
N ASP A 42 8.05 -4.68 2.58
CA ASP A 42 7.33 -3.43 2.42
C ASP A 42 6.21 -3.58 1.38
N ILE A 43 5.13 -2.82 1.57
CA ILE A 43 3.97 -2.81 0.68
C ILE A 43 4.06 -1.57 -0.19
N ASP A 44 4.54 -1.75 -1.42
CA ASP A 44 4.63 -0.68 -2.42
C ASP A 44 3.28 -0.47 -3.10
N VAL A 45 2.72 0.73 -2.96
CA VAL A 45 1.39 1.09 -3.46
C VAL A 45 1.48 2.27 -4.42
N LEU A 46 1.06 2.08 -5.66
CA LEU A 46 0.79 3.16 -6.58
C LEU A 46 -0.66 3.61 -6.43
N VAL A 47 -0.87 4.90 -6.22
CA VAL A 47 -2.18 5.55 -6.21
C VAL A 47 -2.31 6.53 -7.37
N ALA A 48 -3.53 6.96 -7.66
CA ALA A 48 -3.76 7.96 -8.70
C ALA A 48 -3.04 9.30 -8.40
N PRO A 49 -2.60 10.03 -9.45
CA PRO A 49 -1.99 11.34 -9.29
C PRO A 49 -2.84 12.29 -8.45
N GLY A 50 -2.19 12.99 -7.51
CA GLY A 50 -2.87 13.91 -6.59
C GLY A 50 -3.64 13.25 -5.44
N GLN A 51 -3.76 11.92 -5.39
CA GLN A 51 -4.45 11.21 -4.31
C GLN A 51 -3.53 10.79 -3.15
N ARG A 52 -2.20 10.92 -3.27
CA ARG A 52 -1.21 10.47 -2.27
C ARG A 52 -1.50 10.94 -0.84
N ARG A 53 -1.81 12.23 -0.66
CA ARG A 53 -2.11 12.78 0.67
C ARG A 53 -3.37 12.17 1.27
N ARG A 54 -4.42 11.97 0.46
CA ARG A 54 -5.66 11.33 0.89
C ARG A 54 -5.40 9.86 1.22
N ALA A 55 -4.64 9.15 0.39
CA ALA A 55 -4.24 7.77 0.62
C ALA A 55 -3.51 7.60 1.96
N GLU A 56 -2.55 8.47 2.23
CA GLU A 56 -1.82 8.53 3.51
C GLU A 56 -2.78 8.73 4.69
N GLN A 57 -3.68 9.71 4.62
CA GLN A 57 -4.64 10.00 5.69
C GLN A 57 -5.57 8.81 5.98
N THR A 58 -6.12 8.19 4.93
CA THR A 58 -6.99 7.02 5.04
C THR A 58 -6.24 5.82 5.63
N LEU A 59 -5.00 5.59 5.20
CA LEU A 59 -4.14 4.53 5.74
C LEU A 59 -3.85 4.75 7.23
N VAL A 60 -3.45 5.96 7.63
CA VAL A 60 -3.14 6.26 9.04
C VAL A 60 -4.38 6.12 9.93
N ALA A 61 -5.55 6.51 9.44
CA ALA A 61 -6.82 6.32 10.16
C ALA A 61 -7.14 4.82 10.35
N ALA A 62 -7.10 4.03 9.27
CA ALA A 62 -7.34 2.60 9.32
C ALA A 62 -6.31 1.87 10.21
N ALA A 63 -5.04 2.27 10.14
CA ALA A 63 -3.98 1.72 10.98
C ALA A 63 -4.24 1.98 12.47
N ARG A 64 -4.70 3.19 12.82
CA ARG A 64 -5.06 3.53 14.19
C ARG A 64 -6.21 2.66 14.71
N GLU A 65 -7.22 2.42 13.89
CA GLU A 65 -8.36 1.55 14.22
C GLU A 65 -7.93 0.09 14.37
N ALA A 66 -6.98 -0.36 13.56
CA ALA A 66 -6.37 -1.68 13.65
C ALA A 66 -5.37 -1.85 14.83
N GLY A 67 -5.21 -0.83 15.69
CA GLY A 67 -4.32 -0.90 16.86
C GLY A 67 -2.85 -0.61 16.56
N PHE A 68 -2.53 -0.06 15.40
CA PHE A 68 -1.20 0.41 15.04
C PHE A 68 -1.03 1.91 15.34
N ARG A 69 0.21 2.38 15.34
CA ARG A 69 0.57 3.80 15.34
C ARG A 69 1.59 4.07 14.25
N LEU A 70 1.48 5.22 13.60
CA LEU A 70 2.54 5.78 12.78
C LEU A 70 3.66 6.25 13.71
N HIS A 71 4.83 5.64 13.62
CA HIS A 71 5.98 6.03 14.44
C HIS A 71 7.03 6.81 13.63
N ASN A 72 7.05 6.63 12.31
CA ASN A 72 7.88 7.45 11.42
C ASN A 72 7.18 7.67 10.07
N ARG A 73 7.43 8.83 9.47
CA ARG A 73 7.02 9.21 8.12
C ARG A 73 8.22 9.82 7.43
N ALA A 74 8.59 9.30 6.27
CA ALA A 74 9.65 9.88 5.46
C ALA A 74 9.13 10.14 4.04
N GLU A 75 9.50 11.29 3.47
CA GLU A 75 9.07 11.69 2.13
C GLU A 75 10.30 11.85 1.23
N PHE A 76 10.39 10.97 0.25
CA PHE A 76 11.42 10.97 -0.78
C PHE A 76 10.75 10.79 -2.15
N MET A 77 11.09 9.73 -2.89
CA MET A 77 10.36 9.34 -4.10
C MET A 77 8.97 8.77 -3.74
N PRO A 78 8.84 7.79 -2.81
CA PRO A 78 7.56 7.52 -2.14
C PRO A 78 7.37 8.37 -0.87
N VAL A 79 6.15 8.34 -0.33
CA VAL A 79 5.93 8.55 1.11
C VAL A 79 5.96 7.21 1.81
N ALA A 80 7.00 7.03 2.61
CA ALA A 80 7.25 5.87 3.45
C ALA A 80 6.54 6.05 4.81
N LEU A 81 5.69 5.09 5.17
CA LEU A 81 4.90 5.08 6.40
C LEU A 81 5.26 3.88 7.26
N TYR A 82 5.95 4.13 8.36
CA TYR A 82 6.37 3.09 9.29
C TYR A 82 5.39 2.98 10.44
N LEU A 83 4.73 1.83 10.52
CA LEU A 83 3.70 1.51 11.49
C LEU A 83 4.22 0.48 12.49
N SER A 84 3.93 0.70 13.78
CA SER A 84 4.21 -0.28 14.84
C SER A 84 2.92 -0.63 15.57
N SER A 85 2.72 -1.90 15.90
CA SER A 85 1.63 -2.32 16.79
C SER A 85 1.75 -1.64 18.15
N ARG A 86 0.60 -1.35 18.77
CA ARG A 86 0.52 -0.89 20.16
C ARG A 86 0.56 -2.03 21.18
N ARG A 87 0.44 -3.29 20.72
CA ARG A 87 0.26 -4.48 21.56
C ARG A 87 1.43 -5.47 21.47
N SER A 88 2.12 -5.49 20.34
CA SER A 88 3.22 -6.42 20.06
C SER A 88 4.38 -5.71 19.36
N HIS A 89 5.39 -6.49 18.95
CA HIS A 89 6.52 -6.00 18.15
C HIS A 89 6.24 -6.02 16.65
N ALA A 90 4.99 -6.26 16.22
CA ALA A 90 4.61 -6.24 14.82
C ALA A 90 4.87 -4.86 14.20
N GLN A 91 5.47 -4.87 13.02
CA GLN A 91 5.78 -3.67 12.24
C GLN A 91 5.33 -3.87 10.81
N ALA A 92 4.83 -2.81 10.21
CA ALA A 92 4.44 -2.80 8.81
C ALA A 92 4.93 -1.50 8.16
N HIS A 93 5.29 -1.59 6.89
CA HIS A 93 5.80 -0.49 6.12
C HIS A 93 5.04 -0.41 4.80
N PHE A 94 4.56 0.80 4.50
CA PHE A 94 3.89 1.12 3.24
C PHE A 94 4.63 2.24 2.53
N ASP A 95 4.93 2.03 1.26
CA ASP A 95 5.51 3.04 0.38
C ASP A 95 4.43 3.51 -0.61
N LEU A 96 4.03 4.79 -0.51
CA LEU A 96 3.01 5.38 -1.36
C LEU A 96 3.64 6.17 -2.52
N PHE A 97 3.34 5.74 -3.75
CA PHE A 97 3.74 6.38 -5.00
C PHE A 97 2.52 7.02 -5.67
N ASP A 98 2.65 8.24 -6.19
CA ASP A 98 1.68 8.87 -7.11
C ASP A 98 2.27 9.18 -8.49
N ALA A 99 3.55 8.81 -8.68
CA ALA A 99 4.26 8.89 -9.94
C ALA A 99 5.28 7.74 -10.03
N SER A 100 5.31 7.05 -11.17
CA SER A 100 6.36 6.10 -11.53
C SER A 100 7.55 6.87 -12.13
N LYS A 101 8.40 7.45 -11.29
CA LYS A 101 9.68 8.02 -11.74
C LYS A 101 10.73 6.91 -11.77
N TRP A 102 10.96 6.30 -12.92
CA TRP A 102 12.12 5.44 -13.14
C TRP A 102 13.25 6.27 -13.77
N ARG A 103 14.35 6.49 -13.04
CA ARG A 103 15.56 7.20 -13.52
C ARG A 103 15.28 8.53 -14.24
N ALA A 104 14.50 9.42 -13.62
CA ALA A 104 14.21 10.78 -14.09
C ALA A 104 13.35 10.93 -15.37
N PHE A 105 12.71 9.85 -15.85
CA PHE A 105 11.69 9.92 -16.90
C PHE A 105 10.29 9.65 -16.33
N ASP A 106 9.30 10.39 -16.81
CA ASP A 106 7.89 10.05 -16.62
C ASP A 106 7.61 8.81 -17.46
N PHE A 107 7.74 7.63 -16.86
CA PHE A 107 7.34 6.39 -17.50
C PHE A 107 5.82 6.39 -17.55
N LEU A 108 5.25 6.41 -18.77
CA LEU A 108 3.83 6.18 -19.12
C LEU A 108 2.84 6.60 -18.02
N GLY A 109 2.14 7.72 -18.20
CA GLY A 109 1.24 8.31 -17.19
C GLY A 109 0.53 7.24 -16.36
N CYS A 110 0.74 7.25 -15.03
CA CYS A 110 0.38 6.19 -14.09
C CYS A 110 -1.09 5.73 -14.18
N GLN A 111 -1.94 6.59 -14.74
CA GLN A 111 -3.30 6.28 -15.12
C GLN A 111 -3.41 5.03 -16.02
N GLY A 112 -2.52 4.83 -16.99
CA GLY A 112 -2.55 3.65 -17.86
C GLY A 112 -2.31 2.33 -17.13
N PHE A 113 -1.42 2.32 -16.14
CA PHE A 113 -1.20 1.13 -15.28
C PHE A 113 -2.40 0.89 -14.37
N LEU A 114 -2.97 1.96 -13.81
CA LEU A 114 -4.20 1.85 -13.01
C LEU A 114 -5.36 1.33 -13.85
N GLU A 115 -5.52 1.76 -15.10
CA GLU A 115 -6.59 1.30 -15.98
C GLU A 115 -6.43 -0.16 -16.40
N ARG A 116 -5.19 -0.62 -16.63
CA ARG A 116 -4.88 -2.03 -16.97
C ARG A 116 -4.77 -2.97 -15.78
N ARG A 117 -4.91 -2.46 -14.55
CA ARG A 117 -4.71 -3.25 -13.32
C ARG A 117 -5.58 -4.50 -13.31
N VAL A 118 -5.02 -5.60 -12.81
CA VAL A 118 -5.76 -6.85 -12.59
C VAL A 118 -6.33 -6.83 -11.17
N ARG A 119 -7.65 -6.83 -11.06
CA ARG A 119 -8.34 -6.83 -9.76
C ARG A 119 -8.25 -8.22 -9.12
N ARG A 120 -7.74 -8.27 -7.88
CA ARG A 120 -7.92 -9.37 -6.93
C ARG A 120 -9.03 -9.00 -5.95
N GLU A 121 -9.36 -9.91 -5.04
CA GLU A 121 -10.49 -9.72 -4.10
C GLU A 121 -10.43 -8.37 -3.35
N LEU A 122 -9.27 -8.02 -2.76
CA LEU A 122 -9.12 -6.84 -1.90
C LEU A 122 -8.24 -5.73 -2.47
N PHE A 123 -7.44 -6.00 -3.49
CA PHE A 123 -6.48 -5.06 -4.07
C PHE A 123 -6.31 -5.33 -5.56
N ALA A 124 -5.53 -4.51 -6.25
CA ALA A 124 -5.19 -4.76 -7.64
C ALA A 124 -3.67 -4.88 -7.80
N VAL A 125 -3.25 -5.59 -8.84
CA VAL A 125 -1.83 -5.83 -9.19
C VAL A 125 -1.57 -5.41 -10.64
N PRO A 126 -0.31 -5.15 -11.04
CA PRO A 126 0.02 -4.80 -12.41
C PRO A 126 -0.49 -5.84 -13.40
N HIS A 127 -0.77 -5.41 -14.63
CA HIS A 127 -1.02 -6.36 -15.71
C HIS A 127 0.27 -7.15 -15.97
N PRO A 128 0.23 -8.46 -16.29
CA PRO A 128 1.45 -9.23 -16.55
C PRO A 128 2.37 -8.63 -17.64
N ALA A 129 1.79 -7.91 -18.59
CA ALA A 129 2.54 -7.19 -19.64
C ALA A 129 3.31 -5.95 -19.12
N ASP A 130 2.99 -5.47 -17.92
CA ASP A 130 3.63 -4.33 -17.26
C ASP A 130 4.75 -4.76 -16.29
N GLU A 131 4.96 -6.07 -16.11
CA GLU A 131 5.98 -6.66 -15.23
C GLU A 131 7.24 -7.14 -15.97
N ALA A 132 7.24 -7.12 -17.31
CA ALA A 132 8.28 -7.68 -18.18
C ALA A 132 9.27 -6.64 -18.72
#